data_AF-A0A556QW41-F1
#
_entry.id   AF-A0A556QW41-F1
#
_cell.length_a   1.000
_cell.length_b   1.000
_cell.length_c   1.000
_cell.angle_alpha   90.00
_cell.angle_beta   90.00
_cell.angle_gamma   90.00
#
_symmetry.space_group_name_H-M   'P 1'
#
loop_
_entity.id
_entity.type
_entity.pdbx_description
1 polymer ?
#
loop_
_entity_poly.entity_id
_entity_poly.type
_entity_poly.pdbx_seq_one_letter_code
_entity_poly.pdbx_strand_id
1 'polypeptide(L)'
;MPRKNHHIILRSRIEVTIDQHSENSILQHTIHKAIQQRIIPILSKLFSQHVPEDVVIHLDKLVIDGGRLHLSTLGKQLPCQVEQVLTVKIKEAIKKVMDNPTADQVIPLPDAKRQAIAHYLSEGHFAWWMTERSERQIEKIYLELLHHTPLQIEQLWNNLSKKEKAAQRCIALFSKATVAHTLACLLKQPIASFRPILAETGLLLHHTKILTNLLYTPEEQLLSMALLGIINQQRSKVDRMGFLSMLLKQVAMQTSISYETILEKLHTHYGQHEEKSLDDPTTKALVFQLRDLVVTPPKRWYQDVQSQEKVLKELDKIGNNTIAFHQLPAAISDMKTAMDKPNIRLLVKSWLQEAHNREKLVKNLPDRLFVPFLASIDSSIVSIFSDFIQIATAATATTAPACAIKAITLAYCAFAYGKNAYLKEMQSLFRKYIANRTIGKQQFVTLLTTQSYHPAVKGIMGPLVATAALPSTPLKKTQDGTIHPKLGTTHQDELLNRAINQPILPSSFVHSIEALVMALLETTPCQVGMDSVRNILLTAAKADSPITGRNI
;
A
#
# COMPACT_ATOMS: atom_id res chain seq x y z
N MET A 1 -29.56 18.82 -14.45
CA MET A 1 -30.03 18.83 -13.04
C MET A 1 -28.80 18.80 -12.14
N PRO A 2 -28.69 19.69 -11.13
CA PRO A 2 -27.55 19.66 -10.21
C PRO A 2 -27.51 18.31 -9.49
N ARG A 3 -26.34 17.66 -9.50
CA ARG A 3 -26.14 16.41 -8.76
C ARG A 3 -26.22 16.72 -7.26
N LYS A 4 -27.04 15.98 -6.52
CA LYS A 4 -27.13 16.13 -5.06
C LYS A 4 -25.90 15.47 -4.44
N ASN A 5 -25.05 16.27 -3.79
CA ASN A 5 -24.00 15.76 -2.93
C ASN A 5 -24.63 15.08 -1.72
N HIS A 6 -24.21 13.86 -1.44
CA HIS A 6 -24.78 13.05 -0.37
C HIS A 6 -24.00 13.26 0.93
N HIS A 7 -24.70 13.19 2.05
CA HIS A 7 -24.11 13.28 3.39
C HIS A 7 -24.71 12.18 4.27
N ILE A 8 -23.93 11.74 5.26
CA ILE A 8 -24.34 10.71 6.22
C ILE A 8 -24.05 11.22 7.62
N ILE A 9 -25.07 11.19 8.47
CA ILE A 9 -24.96 11.56 9.89
C ILE A 9 -25.07 10.28 10.69
N LEU A 10 -23.95 9.85 11.28
CA LEU A 10 -23.89 8.64 12.11
C LEU A 10 -24.72 8.75 13.39
N ARG A 11 -24.63 9.91 14.05
CA ARG A 11 -25.28 10.16 15.32
C ARG A 11 -25.64 11.63 15.43
N SER A 12 -26.91 11.89 15.74
CA SER A 12 -27.38 13.20 16.17
C SER A 12 -27.70 13.14 17.66
N ARG A 13 -27.23 14.13 18.41
CA ARG A 13 -27.58 14.33 19.83
C ARG A 13 -28.07 15.75 20.00
N ILE A 14 -29.14 15.91 20.76
CA ILE A 14 -29.74 17.21 21.04
C ILE A 14 -29.89 17.28 22.54
N GLU A 15 -29.21 18.26 23.11
CA GLU A 15 -29.19 18.53 24.53
C GLU A 15 -30.00 19.80 24.76
N VAL A 16 -30.92 19.74 25.71
CA VAL A 16 -31.84 20.84 26.00
C VAL A 16 -31.80 21.07 27.50
N THR A 17 -31.46 22.29 27.89
CA THR A 17 -31.50 22.73 29.29
C THR A 17 -32.75 23.56 29.50
N ILE A 18 -33.52 23.24 30.54
CA ILE A 18 -34.77 23.90 30.89
C ILE A 18 -34.80 24.22 32.38
N ASP A 19 -35.42 25.35 32.71
CA ASP A 19 -35.53 25.82 34.09
C ASP A 19 -36.72 25.18 34.84
N GLN A 20 -37.74 24.69 34.12
CA GLN A 20 -38.96 24.10 34.70
C GLN A 20 -39.33 22.77 34.02
N HIS A 21 -39.50 21.70 34.83
CA HIS A 21 -39.71 20.33 34.35
C HIS A 21 -41.17 19.96 34.02
N SER A 22 -42.15 20.83 34.32
CA SER A 22 -43.57 20.52 34.15
C SER A 22 -44.02 20.36 32.70
N GLU A 23 -43.21 20.75 31.72
CA GLU A 23 -43.58 20.80 30.29
C GLU A 23 -42.73 19.90 29.38
N ASN A 24 -42.00 18.93 29.95
CA ASN A 24 -41.02 18.10 29.25
C ASN A 24 -41.57 17.37 28.01
N SER A 25 -42.79 16.82 28.08
CA SER A 25 -43.37 16.02 26.99
C SER A 25 -43.73 16.88 25.77
N ILE A 26 -44.33 18.04 25.99
CA ILE A 26 -44.71 19.00 24.95
C ILE A 26 -43.45 19.57 24.28
N LEU A 27 -42.45 19.91 25.09
CA LEU A 27 -41.14 20.36 24.61
C LEU A 27 -40.48 19.31 23.72
N GLN A 28 -40.40 18.06 24.20
CA GLN A 28 -39.78 16.95 23.46
C GLN A 28 -40.49 16.71 22.12
N HIS A 29 -41.82 16.71 22.10
CA HIS A 29 -42.60 16.57 20.88
C HIS A 29 -42.36 17.72 19.89
N THR A 30 -42.37 18.96 20.40
CA THR A 30 -42.13 20.17 19.58
C THR A 30 -40.74 20.15 18.96
N ILE A 31 -39.72 19.79 19.74
CA ILE A 31 -38.34 19.66 19.28
C ILE A 31 -38.23 18.54 18.25
N HIS A 32 -38.76 17.35 18.54
CA HIS A 32 -38.73 16.22 17.61
C HIS A 32 -39.34 16.58 16.26
N LYS A 33 -40.50 17.25 16.27
CA LYS A 33 -41.18 17.72 15.05
C LYS A 33 -40.33 18.75 14.30
N ALA A 34 -39.76 19.74 14.98
CA ALA A 34 -38.88 20.73 14.36
C ALA A 34 -37.64 20.08 13.72
N ILE A 35 -37.07 19.08 14.38
CA ILE A 35 -35.90 18.33 13.87
C ILE A 35 -36.25 17.60 12.58
N GLN A 36 -37.27 16.74 12.63
CA GLN A 36 -37.63 15.87 11.52
C GLN A 36 -38.12 16.68 10.31
N GLN A 37 -38.95 17.69 10.54
CA GLN A 37 -39.63 18.40 9.46
C GLN A 37 -38.82 19.55 8.88
N ARG A 38 -37.90 20.16 9.66
CA ARG A 38 -37.19 21.37 9.21
C ARG A 38 -35.68 21.25 9.32
N ILE A 39 -35.13 20.81 10.46
CA ILE A 39 -33.68 20.80 10.66
C ILE A 39 -32.97 19.75 9.78
N ILE A 40 -33.50 18.53 9.66
CA ILE A 40 -32.89 17.49 8.78
C ILE A 40 -32.85 17.94 7.30
N PRO A 41 -33.92 18.50 6.73
CA PRO A 41 -33.87 19.10 5.39
C PRO A 41 -32.82 20.23 5.26
N ILE A 42 -32.71 21.10 6.27
CA ILE A 42 -31.71 22.19 6.30
C ILE A 42 -30.29 21.62 6.30
N LEU A 43 -30.00 20.64 7.16
CA LEU A 43 -28.71 19.93 7.20
C LEU A 43 -28.39 19.35 5.82
N SER A 44 -29.35 18.66 5.21
CA SER A 44 -29.17 18.05 3.90
C SER A 44 -28.79 19.07 2.83
N LYS A 45 -29.53 20.18 2.77
CA LYS A 45 -29.27 21.27 1.84
C LYS A 45 -27.88 21.87 2.04
N LEU A 46 -27.51 22.19 3.28
CA LEU A 46 -26.27 22.89 3.60
C LEU A 46 -25.03 22.01 3.38
N PHE A 47 -25.07 20.73 3.76
CA PHE A 47 -23.97 19.81 3.48
C PHE A 47 -23.79 19.60 1.97
N SER A 48 -24.88 19.51 1.21
CA SER A 48 -24.77 19.37 -0.24
C SER A 48 -24.16 20.60 -0.92
N GLN A 49 -24.38 21.80 -0.38
CA GLN A 49 -23.97 23.07 -1.00
C GLN A 49 -22.49 23.42 -0.78
N HIS A 50 -21.88 22.94 0.32
CA HIS A 50 -20.56 23.40 0.75
C HIS A 50 -19.43 22.37 0.57
N VAL A 51 -19.75 21.13 0.20
CA VAL A 51 -18.75 20.08 -0.05
C VAL A 51 -18.43 20.03 -1.55
N PRO A 52 -17.14 20.05 -1.95
CA PRO A 52 -16.75 19.87 -3.36
C PRO A 52 -17.18 18.49 -3.91
N GLU A 53 -17.44 18.40 -5.21
CA GLU A 53 -17.98 17.16 -5.82
C GLU A 53 -16.95 16.02 -5.93
N ASP A 54 -15.66 16.32 -5.79
CA ASP A 54 -14.54 15.42 -6.03
C ASP A 54 -13.91 14.85 -4.75
N VAL A 55 -14.44 15.19 -3.58
CA VAL A 55 -13.91 14.74 -2.28
C VAL A 55 -15.01 14.24 -1.34
N VAL A 56 -14.63 13.33 -0.45
CA VAL A 56 -15.40 12.94 0.72
C VAL A 56 -14.75 13.60 1.94
N ILE A 57 -15.52 14.40 2.65
CA ILE A 57 -15.08 15.08 3.87
C ILE A 57 -15.65 14.35 5.08
N HIS A 58 -14.77 13.88 5.96
CA HIS A 58 -15.15 13.31 7.25
C HIS A 58 -15.06 14.38 8.35
N LEU A 59 -16.18 14.62 9.03
CA LEU A 59 -16.24 15.48 10.20
C LEU A 59 -16.53 14.63 11.43
N ASP A 60 -15.55 14.52 12.33
CA ASP A 60 -15.69 13.69 13.54
C ASP A 60 -16.82 14.16 14.45
N LYS A 61 -16.96 15.48 14.60
CA LYS A 61 -17.97 16.12 15.44
C LYS A 61 -18.28 17.53 14.95
N LEU A 62 -19.56 17.84 14.83
CA LEU A 62 -20.06 19.20 14.64
C LEU A 62 -20.96 19.56 15.81
N VAL A 63 -20.59 20.59 16.58
CA VAL A 63 -21.37 21.11 17.70
C VAL A 63 -21.90 22.48 17.34
N ILE A 64 -23.20 22.67 17.56
CA ILE A 64 -23.91 23.90 17.26
C ILE A 64 -24.62 24.29 18.54
N ASP A 65 -24.42 25.54 18.95
CA ASP A 65 -25.18 26.13 20.03
C ASP A 65 -26.42 26.81 19.42
N GLY A 66 -27.59 26.30 19.79
CA GLY A 66 -28.88 26.88 19.39
C GLY A 66 -29.23 28.14 20.18
N GLY A 67 -28.45 28.49 21.20
CA GLY A 67 -28.70 29.64 22.06
C GLY A 67 -29.93 29.47 22.95
N ARG A 68 -30.42 30.60 23.49
CA ARG A 68 -31.60 30.65 24.34
C ARG A 68 -32.85 30.89 23.49
N LEU A 69 -33.86 30.06 23.70
CA LEU A 69 -35.11 30.06 22.94
C LEU A 69 -36.31 30.14 23.89
N HIS A 70 -37.31 30.94 23.53
CA HIS A 70 -38.58 30.95 24.25
C HIS A 70 -39.44 29.76 23.84
N LEU A 71 -40.06 29.10 24.82
CA LEU A 71 -40.87 27.90 24.57
C LEU A 71 -42.03 28.16 23.61
N SER A 72 -42.71 29.30 23.77
CA SER A 72 -43.87 29.69 22.95
C SER A 72 -43.53 29.89 21.46
N THR A 73 -42.28 30.18 21.13
CA THR A 73 -41.80 30.43 19.76
C THR A 73 -40.85 29.36 19.25
N LEU A 74 -40.55 28.34 20.06
CA LEU A 74 -39.52 27.32 19.81
C LEU A 74 -39.65 26.67 18.42
N GLY A 75 -40.85 26.20 18.07
CA GLY A 75 -41.08 25.50 16.79
C GLY A 75 -40.80 26.36 15.56
N LYS A 76 -40.88 27.70 15.68
CA LYS A 76 -40.60 28.64 14.59
C LYS A 76 -39.15 29.15 14.62
N GLN A 77 -38.64 29.48 15.81
CA GLN A 77 -37.30 30.09 15.96
C GLN A 77 -36.16 29.08 15.86
N LEU A 78 -36.33 27.87 16.41
CA LEU A 78 -35.27 26.86 16.44
C LEU A 78 -34.73 26.54 15.03
N PRO A 79 -35.56 26.26 14.00
CA PRO A 79 -35.03 25.99 12.66
C PRO A 79 -34.24 27.15 12.06
N CYS A 80 -34.72 28.38 12.23
CA CYS A 80 -34.06 29.58 11.69
C CYS A 80 -32.71 29.83 12.35
N GLN A 81 -32.64 29.73 13.68
CA GLN A 81 -31.37 29.90 14.41
C GLN A 81 -30.39 28.77 14.08
N VAL A 82 -30.87 27.53 14.02
CA VAL A 82 -30.04 26.39 13.63
C VAL A 82 -29.48 26.59 12.23
N GLU A 83 -30.28 27.00 11.24
CA GLU A 83 -29.79 27.25 9.87
C GLU A 83 -28.68 28.31 9.84
N GLN A 84 -28.87 29.43 10.55
CA GLN A 84 -27.88 30.52 10.60
C GLN A 84 -26.56 30.05 11.22
N VAL A 85 -26.60 29.44 12.40
CA VAL A 85 -25.39 29.01 13.10
C VAL A 85 -24.72 27.84 12.36
N LEU A 86 -25.51 26.88 11.87
CA LEU A 86 -25.03 25.72 11.11
C LEU A 86 -24.32 26.13 9.82
N THR A 87 -24.85 27.12 9.09
CA THR A 87 -24.23 27.61 7.85
C THR A 87 -22.82 28.13 8.11
N VAL A 88 -22.64 28.92 9.17
CA VAL A 88 -21.31 29.44 9.57
C VAL A 88 -20.41 28.29 10.03
N LYS A 89 -20.90 27.41 10.91
CA LYS A 89 -20.12 26.32 11.48
C LYS A 89 -19.68 25.27 10.46
N ILE A 90 -20.54 24.92 9.49
CA ILE A 90 -20.17 24.02 8.39
C ILE A 90 -19.05 24.63 7.55
N LYS A 91 -19.17 25.91 7.16
CA LYS A 91 -18.12 26.59 6.38
C LYS A 91 -16.80 26.64 7.12
N GLU A 92 -16.83 26.98 8.41
CA GLU A 92 -15.63 26.97 9.27
C GLU A 92 -15.02 25.57 9.39
N ALA A 93 -15.83 24.54 9.62
CA ALA A 93 -15.37 23.16 9.77
C ALA A 93 -14.76 22.63 8.47
N ILE A 94 -15.44 22.81 7.34
CA ILE A 94 -14.94 22.41 6.02
C ILE A 94 -13.65 23.17 5.71
N LYS A 95 -13.62 24.50 5.90
CA LYS A 95 -12.42 25.29 5.65
C LYS A 95 -11.24 24.81 6.50
N LYS A 96 -11.45 24.57 7.80
CA LYS A 96 -10.41 24.06 8.70
C LYS A 96 -9.84 22.72 8.24
N VAL A 97 -10.72 21.82 7.80
CA VAL A 97 -10.32 20.50 7.29
C VAL A 97 -9.58 20.62 5.95
N MET A 98 -9.99 21.53 5.07
CA MET A 98 -9.33 21.78 3.80
C MET A 98 -7.97 22.48 3.93
N ASP A 99 -7.82 23.40 4.89
CA ASP A 99 -6.58 24.16 5.11
C ASP A 99 -5.48 23.30 5.78
N ASN A 100 -5.87 22.34 6.62
CA ASN A 100 -4.95 21.42 7.31
C ASN A 100 -5.53 20.00 7.39
N PRO A 101 -5.62 19.27 6.27
CA PRO A 101 -6.22 17.94 6.25
C PRO A 101 -5.33 16.94 6.99
N THR A 102 -5.89 16.24 7.97
CA THR A 102 -5.34 14.93 8.35
C THR A 102 -5.68 13.91 7.27
N ALA A 103 -4.85 12.87 7.15
CA ALA A 103 -4.93 11.88 6.06
C ALA A 103 -6.32 11.24 5.87
N ASP A 104 -7.13 11.16 6.93
CA ASP A 104 -8.44 10.50 6.91
C ASP A 104 -9.63 11.48 6.80
N GLN A 105 -9.40 12.79 6.85
CA GLN A 105 -10.48 13.79 6.87
C GLN A 105 -10.91 14.26 5.48
N VAL A 106 -10.01 14.28 4.51
CA VAL A 106 -10.31 14.61 3.11
C VAL A 106 -9.82 13.48 2.24
N ILE A 107 -10.76 12.72 1.68
CA ILE A 107 -10.46 11.57 0.84
C ILE A 107 -10.92 11.89 -0.58
N PRO A 108 -10.03 11.88 -1.59
CA PRO A 108 -10.43 12.01 -2.99
C PRO A 108 -11.51 10.98 -3.33
N LEU A 109 -12.52 11.37 -4.12
CA LEU A 109 -13.65 10.51 -4.43
C LEU A 109 -13.24 9.15 -5.05
N PRO A 110 -12.24 9.06 -5.96
CA PRO A 110 -11.76 7.76 -6.44
C PRO A 110 -11.24 6.86 -5.31
N ASP A 111 -10.51 7.43 -4.35
CA ASP A 111 -10.01 6.70 -3.19
C ASP A 111 -11.13 6.25 -2.25
N ALA A 112 -12.13 7.10 -2.02
CA ALA A 112 -13.30 6.73 -1.24
C ALA A 112 -14.11 5.60 -1.90
N LYS A 113 -14.28 5.65 -3.24
CA LYS A 113 -14.88 4.58 -4.04
C LYS A 113 -14.08 3.28 -3.91
N ARG A 114 -12.76 3.35 -4.02
CA ARG A 114 -11.85 2.21 -3.86
C ARG A 114 -11.96 1.60 -2.46
N GLN A 115 -11.99 2.43 -1.40
CA GLN A 115 -12.18 1.97 -0.03
C GLN A 115 -13.53 1.28 0.17
N ALA A 116 -14.60 1.83 -0.40
CA ALA A 116 -15.94 1.21 -0.34
C ALA A 116 -15.97 -0.18 -0.99
N ILE A 117 -15.36 -0.31 -2.18
CA ILE A 117 -15.21 -1.62 -2.85
C ILE A 117 -14.35 -2.56 -2.00
N ALA A 118 -13.19 -2.09 -1.51
CA ALA A 118 -12.27 -2.93 -0.74
C ALA A 118 -12.92 -3.46 0.54
N HIS A 119 -13.69 -2.60 1.21
CA HIS A 119 -14.48 -2.96 2.40
C HIS A 119 -15.53 -4.02 2.05
N TYR A 120 -16.33 -3.79 1.01
CA TYR A 120 -17.35 -4.75 0.58
C TYR A 120 -16.75 -6.10 0.16
N LEU A 121 -15.71 -6.09 -0.68
CA LEU A 121 -15.05 -7.30 -1.15
C LEU A 121 -14.36 -8.05 -0.01
N SER A 122 -13.81 -7.38 1.01
CA SER A 122 -13.18 -8.06 2.15
C SER A 122 -14.19 -8.58 3.15
N GLU A 123 -15.14 -7.74 3.57
CA GLU A 123 -16.01 -7.99 4.72
C GLU A 123 -17.37 -8.57 4.34
N GLY A 124 -17.87 -8.29 3.14
CA GLY A 124 -19.15 -8.80 2.64
C GLY A 124 -20.38 -8.02 3.07
N HIS A 125 -20.17 -6.86 3.67
CA HIS A 125 -21.22 -5.90 3.95
C HIS A 125 -20.80 -4.53 3.44
N PHE A 126 -21.77 -3.68 3.11
CA PHE A 126 -21.49 -2.32 2.65
C PHE A 126 -20.85 -1.50 3.76
N ALA A 127 -19.96 -0.58 3.37
CA ALA A 127 -19.41 0.37 4.31
C ALA A 127 -20.54 1.30 4.80
N TRP A 128 -20.49 1.69 6.08
CA TRP A 128 -21.58 2.47 6.69
C TRP A 128 -21.75 3.83 6.01
N TRP A 129 -20.68 4.39 5.45
CA TRP A 129 -20.64 5.67 4.73
C TRP A 129 -21.09 5.57 3.27
N MET A 130 -21.55 4.40 2.81
CA MET A 130 -22.19 4.29 1.50
C MET A 130 -23.66 4.68 1.59
N THR A 131 -24.06 5.61 0.73
CA THR A 131 -25.45 6.07 0.62
C THR A 131 -26.34 5.04 -0.06
N GLU A 132 -25.86 4.46 -1.15
CA GLU A 132 -26.57 3.40 -1.86
C GLU A 132 -25.89 2.05 -1.59
N ARG A 133 -26.64 1.15 -0.97
CA ARG A 133 -26.16 -0.15 -0.49
C ARG A 133 -26.76 -1.26 -1.33
N SER A 134 -26.30 -1.37 -2.56
CA SER A 134 -26.70 -2.44 -3.48
C SER A 134 -25.49 -3.02 -4.19
N GLU A 135 -25.56 -4.31 -4.52
CA GLU A 135 -24.47 -5.02 -5.21
C GLU A 135 -24.25 -4.44 -6.61
N ARG A 136 -25.35 -4.11 -7.31
CA ARG A 136 -25.34 -3.44 -8.61
C ARG A 136 -24.61 -2.11 -8.56
N GLN A 137 -24.79 -1.34 -7.48
CA GLN A 137 -24.10 -0.06 -7.34
C GLN A 137 -22.61 -0.24 -7.04
N ILE A 138 -22.24 -1.23 -6.23
CA ILE A 138 -20.81 -1.56 -6.03
C ILE A 138 -20.16 -1.98 -7.34
N GLU A 139 -20.79 -2.86 -8.12
CA GLU A 139 -20.23 -3.29 -9.41
C GLU A 139 -20.10 -2.11 -10.38
N LYS A 140 -21.09 -1.21 -10.40
CA LYS A 140 -21.03 0.02 -11.20
C LYS A 140 -19.83 0.89 -10.81
N ILE A 141 -19.64 1.17 -9.52
CA ILE A 141 -18.50 1.93 -9.01
C ILE A 141 -17.18 1.23 -9.35
N TYR A 142 -17.15 -0.10 -9.26
CA TYR A 142 -16.01 -0.91 -9.63
C TYR A 142 -15.65 -0.77 -11.11
N LEU A 143 -16.64 -0.89 -12.00
CA LEU A 143 -16.46 -0.71 -13.44
C LEU A 143 -15.98 0.70 -13.79
N GLU A 144 -16.53 1.74 -13.14
CA GLU A 144 -16.06 3.11 -13.30
C GLU A 144 -14.55 3.23 -12.99
N LEU A 145 -14.09 2.66 -11.86
CA LEU A 145 -12.66 2.66 -11.51
C LEU A 145 -11.83 1.81 -12.46
N LEU A 146 -12.35 0.67 -12.91
CA LEU A 146 -11.67 -0.23 -13.84
C LEU A 146 -11.41 0.44 -15.19
N HIS A 147 -12.37 1.23 -15.69
CA HIS A 147 -12.26 1.93 -16.96
C HIS A 147 -11.41 3.20 -16.88
N HIS A 148 -11.57 4.01 -15.83
CA HIS A 148 -10.93 5.32 -15.74
C HIS A 148 -9.60 5.32 -15.01
N THR A 149 -9.39 4.37 -14.08
CA THR A 149 -8.23 4.32 -13.19
C THR A 149 -7.80 2.88 -12.89
N PRO A 150 -7.41 2.08 -13.90
CA PRO A 150 -7.12 0.64 -13.73
C PRO A 150 -6.01 0.36 -12.70
N LEU A 151 -5.05 1.27 -12.56
CA LEU A 151 -4.01 1.19 -11.52
C LEU A 151 -4.60 1.13 -10.10
N GLN A 152 -5.73 1.80 -9.85
CA GLN A 152 -6.39 1.74 -8.54
C GLN A 152 -7.02 0.38 -8.28
N ILE A 153 -7.46 -0.35 -9.31
CA ILE A 153 -7.93 -1.74 -9.19
C ILE A 153 -6.76 -2.67 -8.88
N GLU A 154 -5.62 -2.52 -9.57
CA GLU A 154 -4.41 -3.28 -9.24
C GLU A 154 -3.99 -3.06 -7.77
N GLN A 155 -3.95 -1.79 -7.33
CA GLN A 155 -3.63 -1.44 -5.95
C GLN A 155 -4.66 -1.99 -4.96
N LEU A 156 -5.96 -1.94 -5.31
CA LEU A 156 -7.02 -2.52 -4.50
C LEU A 156 -6.73 -4.01 -4.25
N TRP A 157 -6.57 -4.82 -5.31
CA TRP A 157 -6.34 -6.26 -5.17
C TRP A 157 -5.05 -6.59 -4.43
N ASN A 158 -4.00 -5.78 -4.59
CA ASN A 158 -2.75 -5.96 -3.87
C ASN A 158 -2.89 -5.72 -2.36
N ASN A 159 -3.75 -4.78 -1.97
CA ASN A 159 -3.89 -4.32 -0.58
C ASN A 159 -5.04 -5.00 0.20
N LEU A 160 -5.84 -5.85 -0.43
CA LEU A 160 -6.89 -6.59 0.26
C LEU A 160 -6.29 -7.55 1.31
N SER A 161 -6.83 -7.51 2.53
CA SER A 161 -6.42 -8.40 3.62
C SER A 161 -6.98 -9.83 3.45
N LYS A 162 -8.15 -9.96 2.82
CA LYS A 162 -8.89 -11.23 2.63
C LYS A 162 -9.06 -11.58 1.14
N LYS A 163 -7.94 -11.68 0.42
CA LYS A 163 -7.90 -11.82 -1.05
C LYS A 163 -8.77 -12.95 -1.60
N GLU A 164 -8.72 -14.14 -1.00
CA GLU A 164 -9.50 -15.30 -1.46
C GLU A 164 -11.01 -15.07 -1.31
N LYS A 165 -11.46 -14.62 -0.14
CA LYS A 165 -12.89 -14.29 0.10
C LYS A 165 -13.37 -13.16 -0.81
N ALA A 166 -12.50 -12.17 -1.06
CA ALA A 166 -12.78 -11.09 -1.99
C ALA A 166 -12.90 -11.56 -3.43
N ALA A 167 -12.04 -12.48 -3.87
CA ALA A 167 -12.14 -13.10 -5.19
C ALA A 167 -13.46 -13.86 -5.31
N GLN A 168 -13.78 -14.74 -4.36
CA GLN A 168 -15.04 -15.49 -4.33
C GLN A 168 -16.26 -14.58 -4.41
N ARG A 169 -16.26 -13.48 -3.66
CA ARG A 169 -17.36 -12.50 -3.68
C ARG A 169 -17.46 -11.75 -5.01
N CYS A 170 -16.33 -11.32 -5.56
CA CYS A 170 -16.27 -10.70 -6.89
C CYS A 170 -16.84 -11.64 -7.96
N ILE A 171 -16.48 -12.93 -7.90
CA ILE A 171 -16.94 -13.96 -8.82
C ILE A 171 -18.45 -14.21 -8.68
N ALA A 172 -18.93 -14.32 -7.45
CA ALA A 172 -20.33 -14.68 -7.18
C ALA A 172 -21.30 -13.53 -7.50
N LEU A 173 -20.88 -12.27 -7.31
CA LEU A 173 -21.80 -11.13 -7.30
C LEU A 173 -21.62 -10.18 -8.48
N PHE A 174 -20.46 -10.17 -9.15
CA PHE A 174 -20.27 -9.34 -10.34
C PHE A 174 -20.60 -10.11 -11.61
N SER A 175 -20.96 -9.38 -12.66
CA SER A 175 -21.17 -9.96 -13.98
C SER A 175 -19.89 -10.58 -14.53
N LYS A 176 -20.08 -11.59 -15.39
CA LYS A 176 -18.98 -12.30 -16.07
C LYS A 176 -18.05 -11.35 -16.82
N ALA A 177 -18.61 -10.31 -17.44
CA ALA A 177 -17.83 -9.29 -18.14
C ALA A 177 -16.91 -8.52 -17.18
N THR A 178 -17.40 -8.14 -16.00
CA THR A 178 -16.60 -7.44 -14.97
C THR A 178 -15.46 -8.31 -14.45
N VAL A 179 -15.71 -9.59 -14.21
CA VAL A 179 -14.68 -10.55 -13.79
C VAL A 179 -13.60 -10.70 -14.89
N ALA A 180 -14.01 -10.84 -16.15
CA ALA A 180 -13.09 -10.94 -17.28
C ALA A 180 -12.24 -9.67 -17.47
N HIS A 181 -12.85 -8.49 -17.37
CA HIS A 181 -12.12 -7.21 -17.44
C HIS A 181 -11.17 -7.04 -16.25
N THR A 182 -11.56 -7.50 -15.05
CA THR A 182 -10.67 -7.52 -13.87
C THR A 182 -9.45 -8.38 -14.13
N LEU A 183 -9.65 -9.59 -14.65
CA LEU A 183 -8.56 -10.50 -14.97
C LEU A 183 -7.62 -9.89 -16.04
N ALA A 184 -8.18 -9.26 -17.08
CA ALA A 184 -7.40 -8.55 -18.10
C ALA A 184 -6.54 -7.44 -17.50
N CYS A 185 -7.12 -6.64 -16.60
CA CYS A 185 -6.43 -5.57 -15.89
C CYS A 185 -5.26 -6.11 -15.07
N LEU A 186 -5.48 -7.17 -14.27
CA LEU A 186 -4.44 -7.76 -13.43
C LEU A 186 -3.34 -8.48 -14.23
N LEU A 187 -3.68 -9.06 -15.38
CA LEU A 187 -2.71 -9.67 -16.32
C LEU A 187 -1.87 -8.63 -17.08
N LYS A 188 -2.31 -7.36 -17.08
CA LYS A 188 -1.73 -6.27 -17.90
C LYS A 188 -1.72 -6.62 -19.40
N GLN A 189 -2.67 -7.43 -19.83
CA GLN A 189 -2.77 -7.96 -21.19
C GLN A 189 -4.25 -8.15 -21.57
N PRO A 190 -4.60 -8.04 -22.86
CA PRO A 190 -5.96 -8.30 -23.33
C PRO A 190 -6.42 -9.72 -22.99
N ILE A 191 -7.63 -9.88 -22.46
CA ILE A 191 -8.19 -11.21 -22.16
C ILE A 191 -8.33 -12.10 -23.40
N ALA A 192 -8.45 -11.49 -24.59
CA ALA A 192 -8.50 -12.19 -25.87
C ALA A 192 -7.29 -13.13 -26.08
N SER A 193 -6.12 -12.79 -25.50
CA SER A 193 -4.91 -13.62 -25.58
C SER A 193 -4.97 -14.90 -24.72
N PHE A 194 -5.91 -14.97 -23.77
CA PHE A 194 -6.05 -16.10 -22.82
C PHE A 194 -7.41 -16.80 -22.92
N ARG A 195 -8.39 -16.18 -23.58
CA ARG A 195 -9.73 -16.74 -23.76
C ARG A 195 -9.73 -18.11 -24.46
N PRO A 196 -8.92 -18.35 -25.52
CA PRO A 196 -8.83 -19.69 -26.12
C PRO A 196 -8.37 -20.74 -25.11
N ILE A 197 -7.37 -20.42 -24.28
CA ILE A 197 -6.86 -21.31 -23.23
C ILE A 197 -7.97 -21.62 -22.22
N LEU A 198 -8.73 -20.63 -21.76
CA LEU A 198 -9.84 -20.83 -20.82
C LEU A 198 -10.94 -21.73 -21.41
N ALA A 199 -11.37 -21.44 -22.64
CA ALA A 199 -12.44 -22.17 -23.31
C ALA A 199 -12.06 -23.64 -23.55
N GLU A 200 -10.88 -23.87 -24.16
CA GLU A 200 -10.42 -25.22 -24.51
C GLU A 200 -10.08 -26.03 -23.26
N THR A 201 -9.34 -25.45 -22.31
CA THR A 201 -9.01 -26.13 -21.06
C THR A 201 -10.28 -26.47 -20.27
N GLY A 202 -11.28 -25.59 -20.27
CA GLY A 202 -12.56 -25.84 -19.58
C GLY A 202 -13.29 -27.05 -20.14
N LEU A 203 -13.37 -27.11 -21.47
CA LEU A 203 -13.98 -28.24 -22.18
C LEU A 203 -13.22 -29.54 -21.92
N LEU A 204 -11.90 -29.52 -21.95
CA LEU A 204 -11.07 -30.71 -21.67
C LEU A 204 -11.19 -31.20 -20.23
N LEU A 205 -11.15 -30.28 -19.25
CA LEU A 205 -11.30 -30.64 -17.85
C LEU A 205 -12.69 -31.22 -17.55
N HIS A 206 -13.72 -30.76 -18.27
CA HIS A 206 -15.05 -31.35 -18.22
C HIS A 206 -15.08 -32.76 -18.83
N HIS A 207 -14.54 -32.94 -20.04
CA HIS A 207 -14.48 -34.26 -20.72
C HIS A 207 -13.68 -35.30 -19.93
N THR A 208 -12.61 -34.87 -19.27
CA THR A 208 -11.78 -35.73 -18.41
C THR A 208 -12.36 -35.95 -17.01
N LYS A 209 -13.56 -35.41 -16.74
CA LYS A 209 -14.28 -35.49 -15.45
C LYS A 209 -13.45 -34.95 -14.28
N ILE A 210 -12.58 -33.97 -14.53
CA ILE A 210 -11.84 -33.24 -13.49
C ILE A 210 -12.73 -32.14 -12.92
N LEU A 211 -13.41 -31.38 -13.79
CA LEU A 211 -14.42 -30.41 -13.41
C LEU A 211 -15.80 -30.98 -13.70
N THR A 212 -16.47 -31.47 -12.67
CA THR A 212 -17.79 -32.13 -12.75
C THR A 212 -18.93 -31.26 -12.19
N ASN A 213 -18.62 -30.07 -11.69
CA ASN A 213 -19.58 -29.28 -10.93
C ASN A 213 -20.58 -28.59 -11.88
N LEU A 214 -21.87 -28.89 -11.73
CA LEU A 214 -22.95 -28.57 -12.67
C LEU A 214 -23.50 -27.14 -12.55
N LEU A 215 -23.13 -26.40 -11.50
CA LEU A 215 -23.73 -25.10 -11.19
C LEU A 215 -23.23 -23.94 -12.08
N TYR A 216 -22.09 -24.10 -12.74
CA TYR A 216 -21.46 -23.08 -13.59
C TYR A 216 -20.93 -23.70 -14.87
N THR A 217 -20.80 -22.91 -15.93
CA THR A 217 -20.09 -23.39 -17.13
C THR A 217 -18.62 -23.64 -16.80
N PRO A 218 -17.94 -24.60 -17.47
CA PRO A 218 -16.52 -24.85 -17.23
C PRO A 218 -15.64 -23.60 -17.42
N GLU A 219 -15.99 -22.74 -18.39
CA GLU A 219 -15.29 -21.47 -18.63
C GLU A 219 -15.42 -20.52 -17.42
N GLU A 220 -16.59 -20.45 -16.77
CA GLU A 220 -16.81 -19.62 -15.58
C GLU A 220 -16.00 -20.10 -14.38
N GLN A 221 -15.96 -21.42 -14.16
CA GLN A 221 -15.15 -22.01 -13.10
C GLN A 221 -13.67 -21.72 -13.32
N LEU A 222 -13.20 -21.81 -14.56
CA LEU A 222 -11.82 -21.50 -14.89
C LEU A 222 -11.50 -20.01 -14.82
N LEU A 223 -12.41 -19.13 -15.23
CA LEU A 223 -12.23 -17.69 -15.08
C LEU A 223 -12.07 -17.32 -13.60
N SER A 224 -12.85 -17.98 -12.74
CA SER A 224 -12.81 -17.84 -11.29
C SER A 224 -11.48 -18.31 -10.70
N MET A 225 -11.02 -19.50 -11.10
CA MET A 225 -9.72 -20.04 -10.71
C MET A 225 -8.55 -19.19 -11.23
N ALA A 226 -8.66 -18.66 -12.45
CA ALA A 226 -7.66 -17.78 -13.04
C ALA A 226 -7.53 -16.48 -12.25
N LEU A 227 -8.65 -15.85 -11.88
CA LEU A 227 -8.66 -14.65 -11.06
C LEU A 227 -7.99 -14.91 -9.70
N LEU A 228 -8.38 -15.98 -9.01
CA LEU A 228 -7.78 -16.36 -7.72
C LEU A 228 -6.27 -16.62 -7.85
N GLY A 229 -5.86 -17.34 -8.90
CA GLY A 229 -4.46 -17.63 -9.19
C GLY A 229 -3.62 -16.37 -9.39
N ILE A 230 -4.12 -15.42 -10.16
CA ILE A 230 -3.42 -14.14 -10.43
C ILE A 230 -3.28 -13.31 -9.17
N ILE A 231 -4.35 -13.19 -8.38
CA ILE A 231 -4.35 -12.43 -7.13
C ILE A 231 -3.31 -13.00 -6.14
N ASN A 232 -3.15 -14.32 -6.11
CA ASN A 232 -2.23 -15.01 -5.20
C ASN A 232 -0.78 -15.01 -5.67
N GLN A 233 -0.51 -15.03 -6.98
CA GLN A 233 0.85 -15.21 -7.50
C GLN A 233 1.63 -13.91 -7.77
N GLN A 234 0.99 -12.73 -7.73
CA GLN A 234 1.60 -11.39 -7.83
C GLN A 234 2.78 -11.29 -8.83
N ARG A 235 2.64 -11.90 -10.02
CA ARG A 235 3.66 -11.81 -11.08
C ARG A 235 3.40 -10.61 -11.97
N SER A 236 4.46 -9.88 -12.34
CA SER A 236 4.38 -8.65 -13.16
C SER A 236 4.01 -8.90 -14.61
N LYS A 237 4.27 -10.11 -15.13
CA LYS A 237 3.87 -10.54 -16.48
C LYS A 237 3.69 -12.06 -16.48
N VAL A 238 2.57 -12.52 -17.02
CA VAL A 238 2.25 -13.94 -17.20
C VAL A 238 2.15 -14.20 -18.70
N ASP A 239 2.96 -15.11 -19.21
CA ASP A 239 2.85 -15.61 -20.59
C ASP A 239 1.78 -16.71 -20.68
N ARG A 240 1.47 -17.18 -21.89
CA ARG A 240 0.44 -18.22 -22.10
C ARG A 240 0.74 -19.51 -21.33
N MET A 241 2.01 -19.92 -21.29
CA MET A 241 2.47 -21.10 -20.56
C MET A 241 2.30 -20.97 -19.05
N GLY A 242 2.77 -19.84 -18.50
CA GLY A 242 2.65 -19.51 -17.09
C GLY A 242 1.19 -19.37 -16.66
N PHE A 243 0.34 -18.81 -17.53
CA PHE A 243 -1.09 -18.69 -17.30
C PHE A 243 -1.76 -20.07 -17.21
N LEU A 244 -1.51 -20.95 -18.18
CA LEU A 244 -2.04 -22.32 -18.17
C LEU A 244 -1.51 -23.11 -16.96
N SER A 245 -0.21 -23.03 -16.65
CA SER A 245 0.36 -23.69 -15.48
C SER A 245 -0.27 -23.21 -14.17
N MET A 246 -0.42 -21.90 -14.01
CA MET A 246 -1.11 -21.30 -12.87
C MET A 246 -2.55 -21.82 -12.77
N LEU A 247 -3.30 -21.77 -13.87
CA LEU A 247 -4.69 -22.19 -13.94
C LEU A 247 -4.86 -23.66 -13.52
N LEU A 248 -4.08 -24.56 -14.11
CA LEU A 248 -4.15 -25.99 -13.80
C LEU A 248 -3.71 -26.30 -12.37
N LYS A 249 -2.78 -25.53 -11.79
CA LYS A 249 -2.44 -25.64 -10.36
C LYS A 249 -3.60 -25.21 -9.46
N GLN A 250 -4.36 -24.17 -9.84
CA GLN A 250 -5.57 -23.79 -9.11
C GLN A 250 -6.65 -24.87 -9.22
N VAL A 251 -6.82 -25.48 -10.39
CA VAL A 251 -7.71 -26.64 -10.57
C VAL A 251 -7.29 -27.79 -9.65
N ALA A 252 -5.99 -28.11 -9.60
CA ALA A 252 -5.44 -29.15 -8.73
C ALA A 252 -5.80 -28.90 -7.25
N MET A 253 -5.60 -27.67 -6.79
CA MET A 253 -5.92 -27.27 -5.41
C MET A 253 -7.42 -27.43 -5.09
N GLN A 254 -8.31 -27.07 -6.01
CA GLN A 254 -9.76 -27.11 -5.77
C GLN A 254 -10.37 -28.51 -5.92
N THR A 255 -9.80 -29.35 -6.80
CA THR A 255 -10.33 -30.69 -7.09
C THR A 255 -9.67 -31.80 -6.28
N SER A 256 -8.61 -31.49 -5.53
CA SER A 256 -7.74 -32.49 -4.86
C SER A 256 -7.11 -33.51 -5.80
N ILE A 257 -7.04 -33.21 -7.11
CA ILE A 257 -6.32 -34.01 -8.11
C ILE A 257 -4.95 -33.38 -8.28
N SER A 258 -3.88 -34.18 -8.27
CA SER A 258 -2.52 -33.63 -8.45
C SER A 258 -2.36 -32.96 -9.81
N TYR A 259 -1.49 -31.95 -9.86
CA TYR A 259 -1.18 -31.22 -11.09
C TYR A 259 -0.65 -32.15 -12.19
N GLU A 260 0.17 -33.12 -11.80
CA GLU A 260 0.75 -34.16 -12.65
C GLU A 260 -0.34 -35.03 -13.27
N THR A 261 -1.29 -35.51 -12.47
CA THR A 261 -2.41 -36.34 -12.95
C THR A 261 -3.35 -35.55 -13.86
N ILE A 262 -3.56 -34.27 -13.58
CA ILE A 262 -4.33 -33.40 -14.49
C ILE A 262 -3.63 -33.31 -15.86
N LEU A 263 -2.33 -33.00 -15.89
CA LEU A 263 -1.58 -32.92 -17.14
C LEU A 263 -1.56 -34.25 -17.91
N GLU A 264 -1.41 -35.37 -17.21
CA GLU A 264 -1.42 -36.70 -17.82
C GLU A 264 -2.79 -37.02 -18.46
N LYS A 265 -3.89 -36.70 -17.78
CA LYS A 265 -5.25 -36.87 -18.31
C LYS A 265 -5.50 -36.01 -19.54
N LEU A 266 -5.09 -34.73 -19.49
CA LEU A 266 -5.22 -33.82 -20.63
C LEU A 266 -4.38 -34.28 -21.82
N HIS A 267 -3.12 -34.68 -21.59
CA HIS A 267 -2.25 -35.21 -22.63
C HIS A 267 -2.82 -36.49 -23.27
N THR A 268 -3.30 -37.42 -22.45
CA THR A 268 -3.90 -38.68 -22.92
C THR A 268 -5.14 -38.40 -23.78
N HIS A 269 -5.99 -37.47 -23.35
CA HIS A 269 -7.18 -37.07 -24.12
C HIS A 269 -6.80 -36.51 -25.49
N TYR A 270 -5.80 -35.63 -25.57
CA TYR A 270 -5.32 -35.10 -26.85
C TYR A 270 -4.69 -36.16 -27.77
N GLY A 271 -4.02 -37.17 -27.20
CA GLY A 271 -3.45 -38.28 -27.98
C GLY A 271 -4.51 -39.23 -28.55
N GLN A 272 -5.68 -39.34 -27.91
CA GLN A 272 -6.77 -40.23 -28.33
C GLN A 272 -7.72 -39.61 -29.36
N HIS A 273 -7.69 -38.28 -29.54
CA HIS A 273 -8.68 -37.53 -30.34
C HIS A 273 -8.06 -36.61 -31.40
N GLU A 274 -6.94 -37.01 -32.02
CA GLU A 274 -6.19 -36.17 -32.98
C GLU A 274 -6.99 -35.63 -34.17
N GLU A 275 -8.08 -36.27 -34.57
CA GLU A 275 -8.84 -35.90 -35.79
C GLU A 275 -9.95 -34.85 -35.60
N LYS A 276 -10.23 -34.38 -34.37
CA LYS A 276 -11.35 -33.44 -34.11
C LYS A 276 -11.02 -32.26 -33.19
N SER A 277 -9.74 -31.90 -33.04
CA SER A 277 -9.36 -30.76 -32.22
C SER A 277 -9.86 -29.46 -32.88
N LEU A 278 -10.87 -28.82 -32.29
CA LEU A 278 -11.36 -27.50 -32.66
C LEU A 278 -10.30 -26.42 -32.37
N ASP A 279 -9.60 -26.01 -33.43
CA ASP A 279 -9.17 -24.64 -33.78
C ASP A 279 -8.19 -23.79 -32.93
N ASP A 280 -7.51 -24.29 -31.89
CA ASP A 280 -6.27 -23.61 -31.42
C ASP A 280 -5.10 -24.58 -31.18
N PRO A 281 -4.21 -24.78 -32.19
CA PRO A 281 -3.04 -25.66 -32.05
C PRO A 281 -2.09 -25.23 -30.92
N THR A 282 -2.25 -24.03 -30.33
CA THR A 282 -1.39 -23.58 -29.25
C THR A 282 -1.71 -24.18 -27.89
N THR A 283 -2.96 -24.46 -27.47
CA THR A 283 -3.20 -25.01 -26.12
C THR A 283 -2.71 -26.45 -26.00
N LYS A 284 -2.96 -27.30 -27.01
CA LYS A 284 -2.40 -28.66 -27.09
C LYS A 284 -0.88 -28.63 -26.94
N ALA A 285 -0.20 -27.77 -27.70
CA ALA A 285 1.25 -27.61 -27.62
C ALA A 285 1.71 -27.18 -26.22
N LEU A 286 0.99 -26.26 -25.56
CA LEU A 286 1.31 -25.83 -24.20
C LEU A 286 1.13 -26.97 -23.18
N VAL A 287 0.06 -27.77 -23.27
CA VAL A 287 -0.15 -28.93 -22.38
C VAL A 287 0.97 -29.96 -22.52
N PHE A 288 1.39 -30.26 -23.76
CA PHE A 288 2.49 -31.19 -24.03
C PHE A 288 3.79 -30.66 -23.45
N GLN A 289 4.12 -29.38 -23.70
CA GLN A 289 5.31 -28.75 -23.13
C GLN A 289 5.28 -28.74 -21.59
N LEU A 290 4.14 -28.45 -20.95
CA LEU A 290 4.03 -28.52 -19.49
C LEU A 290 4.23 -29.93 -18.96
N ARG A 291 3.68 -30.95 -19.63
CA ARG A 291 3.89 -32.35 -19.26
C ARG A 291 5.35 -32.74 -19.38
N ASP A 292 6.00 -32.39 -20.48
CA ASP A 292 7.41 -32.70 -20.72
C ASP A 292 8.30 -32.04 -19.67
N LEU A 293 7.99 -30.81 -19.27
CA LEU A 293 8.68 -30.12 -18.18
C LEU A 293 8.51 -30.80 -16.81
N VAL A 294 7.39 -31.49 -16.59
CA VAL A 294 7.11 -32.23 -15.36
C VAL A 294 7.77 -33.62 -15.37
N VAL A 295 7.66 -34.36 -16.47
CA VAL A 295 8.20 -35.73 -16.64
C VAL A 295 9.71 -35.71 -16.80
N THR A 296 10.21 -34.78 -17.61
CA THR A 296 11.63 -34.58 -17.87
C THR A 296 12.00 -33.14 -17.54
N PRO A 297 12.09 -32.79 -16.24
CA PRO A 297 12.60 -31.50 -15.82
C PRO A 297 13.88 -31.19 -16.58
N PRO A 298 14.01 -30.02 -17.24
CA PRO A 298 15.25 -29.63 -17.88
C PRO A 298 16.43 -29.92 -16.94
N LYS A 299 17.56 -30.46 -17.41
CA LYS A 299 18.73 -30.76 -16.54
C LYS A 299 19.14 -29.57 -15.64
N ARG A 300 18.85 -28.34 -16.07
CA ARG A 300 18.99 -27.10 -15.29
C ARG A 300 18.15 -27.09 -14.00
N TRP A 301 16.96 -27.68 -13.99
CA TRP A 301 16.10 -27.77 -12.80
C TRP A 301 16.67 -28.69 -11.74
N TYR A 302 17.24 -29.84 -12.11
CA TYR A 302 17.94 -30.70 -11.14
C TYR A 302 19.18 -30.02 -10.55
N GLN A 303 19.94 -29.30 -11.37
CA GLN A 303 21.05 -28.47 -10.88
C GLN A 303 20.56 -27.35 -9.96
N ASP A 304 19.40 -26.77 -10.24
CA ASP A 304 18.81 -25.74 -9.40
C ASP A 304 18.29 -26.31 -8.07
N VAL A 305 17.63 -27.47 -8.06
CA VAL A 305 17.18 -28.12 -6.81
C VAL A 305 18.37 -28.51 -5.93
N GLN A 306 19.42 -29.10 -6.52
CA GLN A 306 20.65 -29.41 -5.76
C GLN A 306 21.35 -28.14 -5.25
N SER A 307 21.38 -27.08 -6.06
CA SER A 307 21.95 -25.80 -5.64
C SER A 307 21.10 -25.14 -4.52
N GLN A 308 19.78 -25.24 -4.60
CA GLN A 308 18.85 -24.76 -3.57
C GLN A 308 19.07 -25.51 -2.26
N GLU A 309 19.07 -26.85 -2.29
CA GLU A 309 19.36 -27.67 -1.11
C GLU A 309 20.74 -27.37 -0.52
N LYS A 310 21.76 -27.23 -1.37
CA LYS A 310 23.12 -26.89 -0.92
C LYS A 310 23.13 -25.54 -0.20
N VAL A 311 22.49 -24.51 -0.77
CA VAL A 311 22.43 -23.18 -0.15
C VAL A 311 21.68 -23.20 1.18
N LEU A 312 20.53 -23.88 1.26
CA LEU A 312 19.78 -24.01 2.52
C LEU A 312 20.60 -24.76 3.59
N LYS A 313 21.27 -25.86 3.22
CA LYS A 313 22.15 -26.60 4.13
C LYS A 313 23.30 -25.73 4.65
N GLU A 314 23.91 -24.90 3.80
CA GLU A 314 24.96 -23.98 4.24
C GLU A 314 24.42 -22.86 5.15
N LEU A 315 23.25 -22.30 4.85
CA LEU A 315 22.58 -21.33 5.71
C LEU A 315 22.26 -21.91 7.10
N ASP A 316 21.76 -23.14 7.15
CA ASP A 316 21.48 -23.84 8.40
C ASP A 316 22.77 -24.14 9.18
N LYS A 317 23.85 -24.53 8.50
CA LYS A 317 25.15 -24.74 9.15
C LYS A 317 25.71 -23.45 9.75
N ILE A 318 25.63 -22.34 9.03
CA ILE A 318 26.03 -21.01 9.54
C ILE A 318 25.13 -20.62 10.72
N GLY A 319 23.81 -20.74 10.55
CA GLY A 319 22.82 -20.38 11.56
C GLY A 319 22.92 -21.21 12.83
N ASN A 320 23.35 -22.47 12.74
CA ASN A 320 23.55 -23.34 13.90
C ASN A 320 25.02 -23.41 14.38
N ASN A 321 25.92 -22.60 13.81
CA ASN A 321 27.35 -22.57 14.13
C ASN A 321 28.04 -23.94 14.01
N THR A 322 27.64 -24.76 13.03
CA THR A 322 28.23 -26.10 12.81
C THR A 322 29.33 -26.10 11.75
N ILE A 323 29.53 -24.98 11.05
CA ILE A 323 30.63 -24.78 10.09
C ILE A 323 31.84 -24.17 10.80
N ALA A 324 33.04 -24.71 10.52
CA ALA A 324 34.26 -24.18 11.10
C ALA A 324 34.55 -22.77 10.57
N PHE A 325 35.08 -21.88 11.43
CA PHE A 325 35.28 -20.47 11.09
C PHE A 325 36.12 -20.22 9.83
N HIS A 326 37.09 -21.11 9.53
CA HIS A 326 37.92 -21.04 8.33
C HIS A 326 37.19 -21.47 7.05
N GLN A 327 36.07 -22.21 7.15
CA GLN A 327 35.24 -22.66 6.03
C GLN A 327 34.14 -21.65 5.66
N LEU A 328 33.78 -20.76 6.59
CA LEU A 328 32.75 -19.73 6.36
C LEU A 328 32.96 -18.88 5.09
N PRO A 329 34.17 -18.37 4.78
CA PRO A 329 34.37 -17.57 3.57
C PRO A 329 34.09 -18.36 2.28
N ALA A 330 34.50 -19.63 2.24
CA ALA A 330 34.25 -20.51 1.10
C ALA A 330 32.76 -20.80 0.93
N ALA A 331 32.05 -21.12 2.03
CA ALA A 331 30.60 -21.32 1.99
C ALA A 331 29.84 -20.08 1.50
N ILE A 332 30.24 -18.88 1.92
CA ILE A 332 29.62 -17.63 1.47
C ILE A 332 29.90 -17.38 -0.02
N SER A 333 31.11 -17.68 -0.49
CA SER A 333 31.45 -17.59 -1.91
C SER A 333 30.61 -18.56 -2.75
N ASP A 334 30.47 -19.80 -2.31
CA ASP A 334 29.64 -20.81 -2.97
C ASP A 334 28.17 -20.38 -3.03
N MET A 335 27.63 -19.88 -1.91
CA MET A 335 26.27 -19.36 -1.86
C MET A 335 26.10 -18.14 -2.77
N LYS A 336 27.10 -17.26 -2.87
CA LYS A 336 27.09 -16.11 -3.79
C LYS A 336 26.93 -16.56 -5.23
N THR A 337 27.78 -17.49 -5.69
CA THR A 337 27.72 -18.05 -7.04
C THR A 337 26.37 -18.72 -7.31
N ALA A 338 25.78 -19.39 -6.32
CA ALA A 338 24.44 -19.96 -6.46
C ALA A 338 23.35 -18.88 -6.54
N MET A 339 23.45 -17.82 -5.73
CA MET A 339 22.49 -16.70 -5.70
C MET A 339 22.56 -15.76 -6.91
N ASP A 340 23.52 -15.94 -7.82
CA ASP A 340 23.47 -15.32 -9.16
C ASP A 340 22.25 -15.83 -9.96
N LYS A 341 21.71 -16.99 -9.59
CA LYS A 341 20.43 -17.49 -10.11
C LYS A 341 19.24 -16.86 -9.36
N PRO A 342 18.27 -16.21 -10.06
CA PRO A 342 17.17 -15.49 -9.41
C PRO A 342 16.29 -16.32 -8.47
N ASN A 343 16.02 -17.58 -8.82
CA ASN A 343 15.22 -18.50 -8.00
C ASN A 343 15.88 -18.84 -6.66
N ILE A 344 17.20 -19.04 -6.63
CA ILE A 344 17.96 -19.31 -5.40
C ILE A 344 17.97 -18.06 -4.51
N ARG A 345 18.14 -16.88 -5.10
CA ARG A 345 18.05 -15.62 -4.35
C ARG A 345 16.67 -15.43 -3.70
N LEU A 346 15.60 -15.73 -4.43
CA LEU A 346 14.24 -15.69 -3.87
C LEU A 346 14.04 -16.70 -2.74
N LEU A 347 14.61 -17.91 -2.87
CA LEU A 347 14.59 -18.92 -1.81
C LEU A 347 15.29 -18.43 -0.54
N VAL A 348 16.48 -17.83 -0.66
CA VAL A 348 17.20 -17.25 0.49
C VAL A 348 16.38 -16.13 1.14
N LYS A 349 15.74 -15.26 0.35
CA LYS A 349 14.84 -14.23 0.88
C LYS A 349 13.68 -14.84 1.65
N SER A 350 13.05 -15.89 1.12
CA SER A 350 11.98 -16.64 1.80
C SER A 350 12.46 -17.24 3.12
N TRP A 351 13.62 -17.90 3.13
CA TRP A 351 14.22 -18.46 4.34
C TRP A 351 14.51 -17.38 5.41
N LEU A 352 14.89 -16.16 4.99
CA LEU A 352 15.10 -15.01 5.87
C LEU A 352 13.80 -14.39 6.41
N GLN A 353 12.61 -14.74 5.92
CA GLN A 353 11.34 -14.22 6.45
C GLN A 353 11.07 -14.75 7.86
N GLU A 354 11.59 -15.93 8.17
CA GLU A 354 11.57 -16.52 9.51
C GLU A 354 12.47 -15.74 10.48
N ALA A 355 11.90 -15.22 11.57
CA ALA A 355 12.63 -14.38 12.52
C ALA A 355 13.82 -15.12 13.17
N HIS A 356 13.61 -16.38 13.55
CA HIS A 356 14.64 -17.22 14.17
C HIS A 356 15.87 -17.43 13.28
N ASN A 357 15.68 -17.46 11.95
CA ASN A 357 16.76 -17.59 10.98
C ASN A 357 17.63 -16.33 10.92
N ARG A 358 17.00 -15.15 10.96
CA ARG A 358 17.74 -13.87 11.02
C ARG A 358 18.53 -13.74 12.32
N GLU A 359 17.92 -14.09 13.45
CA GLU A 359 18.58 -14.05 14.77
C GLU A 359 19.82 -14.94 14.81
N LYS A 360 19.71 -16.17 14.30
CA LYS A 360 20.83 -17.11 14.15
C LYS A 360 21.96 -16.52 13.32
N LEU A 361 21.67 -15.90 12.17
CA LEU A 361 22.68 -15.26 11.34
C LEU A 361 23.32 -14.04 12.02
N VAL A 362 22.54 -13.18 12.68
CA VAL A 362 23.07 -12.02 13.42
C VAL A 362 24.08 -12.47 14.48
N LYS A 363 23.78 -13.57 15.18
CA LYS A 363 24.61 -14.12 16.24
C LYS A 363 25.88 -14.80 15.71
N ASN A 364 25.76 -15.59 14.65
CA ASN A 364 26.82 -16.51 14.23
C ASN A 364 27.64 -16.04 13.03
N LEU A 365 27.17 -15.05 12.25
CA LEU A 365 27.90 -14.54 11.10
C LEU A 365 28.79 -13.33 11.48
N PRO A 366 30.13 -13.45 11.41
CA PRO A 366 31.05 -12.37 11.76
C PRO A 366 30.88 -11.14 10.85
N ASP A 367 31.14 -9.94 11.37
CA ASP A 367 30.96 -8.67 10.63
C ASP A 367 31.70 -8.66 9.29
N ARG A 368 32.95 -9.16 9.28
CA ARG A 368 33.79 -9.26 8.08
C ARG A 368 33.19 -10.13 6.96
N LEU A 369 32.31 -11.08 7.33
CA LEU A 369 31.65 -12.00 6.41
C LEU A 369 30.19 -11.63 6.14
N PHE A 370 29.61 -10.78 6.99
CA PHE A 370 28.25 -10.28 6.82
C PHE A 370 28.12 -9.40 5.57
N VAL A 371 29.11 -8.55 5.27
CA VAL A 371 29.10 -7.69 4.08
C VAL A 371 29.12 -8.49 2.77
N PRO A 372 30.04 -9.47 2.55
CA PRO A 372 29.99 -10.35 1.38
C PRO A 372 28.67 -11.13 1.24
N PHE A 373 28.13 -11.61 2.36
CA PHE A 373 26.84 -12.29 2.36
C PHE A 373 25.70 -11.35 1.92
N LEU A 374 25.64 -10.15 2.48
CA LEU A 374 24.65 -9.13 2.13
C LEU A 374 24.74 -8.74 0.65
N ALA A 375 25.96 -8.55 0.13
CA ALA A 375 26.21 -8.24 -1.27
C ALA A 375 25.67 -9.30 -2.23
N SER A 376 25.57 -10.55 -1.77
CA SER A 376 25.04 -11.67 -2.55
C SER A 376 23.51 -11.67 -2.62
N ILE A 377 22.83 -11.01 -1.67
CA ILE A 377 21.38 -10.89 -1.63
C ILE A 377 20.92 -9.59 -2.30
N ASP A 378 21.52 -8.47 -1.92
CA ASP A 378 21.23 -7.13 -2.42
C ASP A 378 22.48 -6.24 -2.31
N SER A 379 23.20 -6.09 -3.43
CA SER A 379 24.39 -5.26 -3.51
C SER A 379 24.11 -3.77 -3.31
N SER A 380 22.88 -3.31 -3.56
CA SER A 380 22.53 -1.89 -3.50
C SER A 380 22.48 -1.32 -2.08
N ILE A 381 22.39 -2.19 -1.07
CA ILE A 381 22.29 -1.79 0.34
C ILE A 381 23.62 -1.90 1.10
N VAL A 382 24.65 -2.49 0.48
CA VAL A 382 25.93 -2.77 1.13
C VAL A 382 26.64 -1.51 1.63
N SER A 383 26.69 -0.45 0.81
CA SER A 383 27.31 0.83 1.19
C SER A 383 26.57 1.47 2.37
N ILE A 384 25.25 1.49 2.31
CA ILE A 384 24.38 2.05 3.36
C ILE A 384 24.53 1.27 4.68
N PHE A 385 24.55 -0.06 4.61
CA PHE A 385 24.81 -0.91 5.77
C PHE A 385 26.18 -0.62 6.38
N SER A 386 27.22 -0.53 5.54
CA SER A 386 28.60 -0.28 5.99
C SER A 386 28.72 1.06 6.71
N ASP A 387 28.10 2.11 6.19
CA ASP A 387 28.07 3.43 6.85
C ASP A 387 27.36 3.37 8.20
N PHE A 388 26.20 2.70 8.32
CA PHE A 388 25.53 2.57 9.61
C PHE A 388 26.36 1.79 10.63
N ILE A 389 27.03 0.71 10.21
CA ILE A 389 27.95 -0.03 11.07
C ILE A 389 29.13 0.85 11.49
N GLN A 390 29.72 1.63 10.58
CA GLN A 390 30.81 2.54 10.89
C GLN A 390 30.38 3.60 11.91
N ILE A 391 29.21 4.21 11.75
CA ILE A 391 28.68 5.18 12.71
C ILE A 391 28.45 4.51 14.08
N ALA A 392 27.84 3.33 14.10
CA ALA A 392 27.54 2.61 15.34
C ALA A 392 28.79 2.15 16.11
N THR A 393 29.78 1.63 15.39
CA THR A 393 31.06 1.18 15.98
C THR A 393 31.93 2.35 16.42
N ALA A 394 31.95 3.44 15.66
CA ALA A 394 32.70 4.62 16.03
C ALA A 394 32.08 5.39 17.20
N ALA A 395 30.77 5.23 17.45
CA ALA A 395 30.05 5.98 18.47
C ALA A 395 29.78 5.21 19.78
N THR A 396 30.05 3.90 19.82
CA THR A 396 29.79 3.06 21.01
C THR A 396 30.89 2.03 21.23
N ALA A 397 31.16 1.70 22.49
CA ALA A 397 32.06 0.58 22.85
C ALA A 397 31.35 -0.79 22.84
N THR A 398 30.05 -0.84 22.55
CA THR A 398 29.22 -2.04 22.67
C THR A 398 28.87 -2.62 21.30
N THR A 399 28.73 -3.94 21.20
CA THR A 399 28.30 -4.61 19.96
C THR A 399 26.78 -4.57 19.71
N ALA A 400 25.98 -4.16 20.71
CA ALA A 400 24.52 -4.19 20.63
C ALA A 400 23.94 -3.40 19.43
N PRO A 401 24.43 -2.18 19.10
CA PRO A 401 23.99 -1.46 17.91
C PRO A 401 24.28 -2.20 16.60
N ALA A 402 25.45 -2.84 16.48
CA ALA A 402 25.82 -3.61 15.29
C ALA A 402 24.87 -4.79 15.06
N CYS A 403 24.52 -5.53 16.13
CA CYS A 403 23.55 -6.63 16.05
C CYS A 403 22.16 -6.16 15.59
N ALA A 404 21.68 -5.03 16.13
CA ALA A 404 20.38 -4.46 15.73
C ALA A 404 20.38 -3.98 14.27
N ILE A 405 21.47 -3.36 13.81
CA ILE A 405 21.62 -2.94 12.41
C ILE A 405 21.61 -4.16 11.48
N LYS A 406 22.33 -5.23 11.81
CA LYS A 406 22.28 -6.49 11.05
C LYS A 406 20.86 -7.05 10.98
N ALA A 407 20.13 -7.08 12.10
CA ALA A 407 18.77 -7.62 12.16
C ALA A 407 17.80 -6.84 11.26
N ILE A 408 17.79 -5.51 11.33
CA ILE A 408 16.97 -4.65 10.45
C ILE A 408 17.34 -4.84 8.99
N THR A 409 18.64 -4.96 8.69
CA THR A 409 19.13 -5.15 7.32
C THR A 409 18.69 -6.50 6.73
N LEU A 410 18.76 -7.59 7.50
CA LEU A 410 18.24 -8.89 7.06
C LEU A 410 16.72 -8.87 6.88
N ALA A 411 15.99 -8.15 7.74
CA ALA A 411 14.54 -7.98 7.57
C ALA A 411 14.20 -7.23 6.27
N TYR A 412 14.91 -6.15 5.96
CA TYR A 412 14.80 -5.46 4.68
C TYR A 412 15.04 -6.40 3.49
N CYS A 413 16.10 -7.21 3.55
CA CYS A 413 16.41 -8.19 2.50
C CYS A 413 15.32 -9.26 2.33
N ALA A 414 14.70 -9.71 3.42
CA ALA A 414 13.67 -10.75 3.43
C ALA A 414 12.33 -10.30 2.80
N PHE A 415 11.88 -9.09 3.14
CA PHE A 415 10.56 -8.59 2.74
C PHE A 415 10.58 -7.63 1.56
N ALA A 416 11.77 -7.30 1.04
CA ALA A 416 11.95 -6.33 -0.05
C ALA A 416 11.20 -5.01 0.21
N TYR A 417 11.21 -4.55 1.47
CA TYR A 417 10.63 -3.26 1.82
C TYR A 417 11.24 -2.15 0.97
N GLY A 418 10.50 -1.06 0.74
CA GLY A 418 11.08 0.10 0.06
C GLY A 418 12.29 0.63 0.83
N LYS A 419 13.35 1.03 0.12
CA LYS A 419 14.57 1.61 0.70
C LYS A 419 14.30 2.71 1.75
N ASN A 420 13.24 3.51 1.56
CA ASN A 420 12.81 4.54 2.50
C ASN A 420 12.31 3.98 3.84
N ALA A 421 11.63 2.84 3.84
CA ALA A 421 11.17 2.20 5.08
C ALA A 421 12.36 1.72 5.91
N TYR A 422 13.33 1.06 5.26
CA TYR A 422 14.59 0.65 5.88
C TYR A 422 15.37 1.83 6.48
N LEU A 423 15.51 2.94 5.74
CA LEU A 423 16.19 4.15 6.24
C LEU A 423 15.47 4.75 7.45
N LYS A 424 14.13 4.80 7.45
CA LYS A 424 13.34 5.29 8.59
C LYS A 424 13.51 4.40 9.83
N GLU A 425 13.55 3.08 9.64
CA GLU A 425 13.76 2.13 10.74
C GLU A 425 15.16 2.29 11.34
N MET A 426 16.18 2.46 10.50
CA MET A 426 17.54 2.80 10.94
C MET A 426 17.57 4.13 11.71
N GLN A 427 16.93 5.19 11.20
CA GLN A 427 16.84 6.46 11.89
C GLN A 427 16.19 6.33 13.28
N SER A 428 15.12 5.54 13.39
CA SER A 428 14.44 5.25 14.65
C SER A 428 15.36 4.52 15.64
N LEU A 429 16.13 3.53 15.17
CA LEU A 429 17.11 2.80 15.98
C LEU A 429 18.18 3.76 16.56
N PHE A 430 18.77 4.61 15.73
CA PHE A 430 19.78 5.58 16.19
C PHE A 430 19.20 6.62 17.15
N ARG A 431 17.97 7.10 16.90
CA ARG A 431 17.26 7.98 17.85
C ARG A 431 17.12 7.34 19.22
N LYS A 432 16.75 6.05 19.28
CA LYS A 432 16.65 5.28 20.52
C LYS A 432 17.99 5.17 21.24
N TYR A 433 19.08 4.88 20.53
CA TYR A 433 20.42 4.81 21.14
C TYR A 433 20.95 6.16 21.63
N ILE A 434 20.64 7.25 20.95
CA ILE A 434 20.99 8.61 21.41
C ILE A 434 20.18 8.96 22.65
N ALA A 435 18.87 8.67 22.67
CA ALA A 435 18.01 8.92 23.83
C ALA A 435 18.47 8.15 25.07
N ASN A 436 18.88 6.89 24.88
CA ASN A 436 19.39 6.03 25.94
C ASN A 436 20.86 6.31 26.31
N ARG A 437 21.48 7.35 25.72
CA ARG A 437 22.90 7.70 25.89
C ARG A 437 23.88 6.57 25.56
N THR A 438 23.45 5.58 24.80
CA THR A 438 24.32 4.52 24.26
C THR A 438 25.28 5.11 23.23
N ILE A 439 24.79 6.08 22.44
CA ILE A 439 25.58 6.88 21.49
C ILE A 439 25.72 8.31 22.06
N GLY A 440 26.95 8.78 22.21
CA GLY A 440 27.23 10.16 22.63
C GLY A 440 26.80 11.17 21.56
N LYS A 441 25.97 12.16 21.93
CA LYS A 441 25.45 13.18 21.00
C LYS A 441 26.55 13.93 20.25
N GLN A 442 27.57 14.41 20.95
CA GLN A 442 28.67 15.16 20.33
C GLN A 442 29.48 14.30 19.36
N GLN A 443 29.83 13.08 19.77
CA GLN A 443 30.55 12.12 18.92
C GLN A 443 29.76 11.77 17.66
N PHE A 444 28.45 11.57 17.77
CA PHE A 444 27.57 11.33 16.63
C PHE A 444 27.54 12.51 15.65
N VAL A 445 27.45 13.75 16.16
CA VAL A 445 27.51 14.97 15.35
C VAL A 445 28.86 15.10 14.66
N THR A 446 29.97 14.87 15.38
CA THR A 446 31.32 14.91 14.80
C THR A 446 31.49 13.87 13.68
N LEU A 447 31.00 12.64 13.87
CA LEU A 447 31.09 11.60 12.85
C LEU A 447 30.35 11.99 11.57
N LEU A 448 29.09 12.43 11.68
CA LEU A 448 28.24 12.82 10.53
C LEU A 448 28.70 14.08 9.80
N THR A 449 29.53 14.91 10.43
CA THR A 449 30.05 16.15 9.83
C THR A 449 31.44 15.98 9.23
N THR A 450 32.26 15.07 9.77
CA THR A 450 33.66 14.90 9.35
C THR A 450 33.89 13.77 8.35
N GLN A 451 33.01 12.77 8.29
CA GLN A 451 33.15 11.63 7.39
C GLN A 451 32.22 11.73 6.17
N SER A 452 32.68 11.17 5.05
CA SER A 452 31.87 11.03 3.85
C SER A 452 31.06 9.74 3.92
N TYR A 453 29.74 9.86 4.00
CA TYR A 453 28.80 8.73 3.97
C TYR A 453 27.94 8.78 2.71
N HIS A 454 27.35 7.64 2.38
CA HIS A 454 26.36 7.51 1.32
C HIS A 454 25.26 8.59 1.47
N PRO A 455 24.86 9.28 0.38
CA PRO A 455 23.92 10.42 0.45
C PRO A 455 22.61 10.12 1.19
N ALA A 456 22.07 8.92 1.01
CA ALA A 456 20.86 8.47 1.71
C ALA A 456 21.02 8.37 3.24
N VAL A 457 22.19 7.97 3.73
CA VAL A 457 22.52 7.92 5.16
C VAL A 457 22.63 9.33 5.71
N LYS A 458 23.35 10.22 5.01
CA LYS A 458 23.47 11.63 5.39
C LYS A 458 22.10 12.32 5.44
N GLY A 459 21.28 12.11 4.43
CA GLY A 459 19.93 12.68 4.35
C GLY A 459 19.02 12.23 5.49
N ILE A 460 19.00 10.93 5.81
CA ILE A 460 18.12 10.42 6.87
C ILE A 460 18.65 10.73 8.28
N MET A 461 19.96 10.85 8.46
CA MET A 461 20.57 11.14 9.76
C MET A 461 20.67 12.64 10.09
N GLY A 462 20.60 13.52 9.08
CA GLY A 462 20.66 14.99 9.26
C GLY A 462 19.72 15.55 10.34
N PRO A 463 18.43 15.14 10.41
CA PRO A 463 17.52 15.61 11.46
C PRO A 463 17.97 15.24 12.89
N LEU A 464 18.69 14.12 13.07
CA LEU A 464 19.22 13.72 14.37
C LEU A 464 20.42 14.59 14.79
N VAL A 465 21.20 15.11 13.83
CA VAL A 465 22.29 16.05 14.09
C VAL A 465 21.75 17.39 14.59
N ALA A 466 20.72 17.93 13.93
CA ALA A 466 20.11 19.20 14.31
C ALA A 466 19.54 19.17 15.75
N THR A 467 18.90 18.06 16.12
CA THR A 467 18.36 17.87 17.49
C THR A 467 19.45 17.61 18.54
N ALA A 468 20.60 17.07 18.13
CA ALA A 468 21.74 16.82 19.02
C ALA A 468 22.62 18.07 19.25
N ALA A 469 22.66 19.00 18.29
CA ALA A 469 23.49 20.21 18.33
C ALA A 469 22.89 21.36 19.15
N LEU A 470 21.59 21.30 19.49
CA LEU A 470 20.98 22.30 20.36
C LEU A 470 21.64 22.25 21.74
N PRO A 471 22.28 23.34 22.21
CA PRO A 471 22.89 23.37 23.53
C PRO A 471 21.79 23.04 24.53
N SER A 472 22.01 22.01 25.35
CA SER A 472 21.16 21.76 26.50
C SER A 472 21.22 23.01 27.36
N THR A 473 20.18 23.83 27.29
CA THR A 473 20.06 25.01 28.13
C THR A 473 20.27 24.52 29.55
N PRO A 474 21.31 24.98 30.27
CA PRO A 474 21.54 24.51 31.61
C PRO A 474 20.27 24.80 32.39
N LEU A 475 19.66 23.76 32.95
CA LEU A 475 18.62 23.90 33.94
C LEU A 475 19.22 24.78 35.04
N LYS A 476 18.90 26.08 35.03
CA LYS A 476 19.23 26.98 36.12
C LYS A 476 18.61 26.36 37.36
N LYS A 477 19.44 25.75 38.22
CA LYS A 477 19.08 25.53 39.62
C LYS A 477 18.79 26.92 40.18
N THR A 478 17.52 27.20 40.42
CA THR A 478 17.14 28.30 41.31
C THR A 478 17.73 28.03 42.68
N GLN A 479 18.23 29.08 43.32
CA GLN A 479 18.91 29.02 44.62
C GLN A 479 18.00 28.59 45.79
N ASP A 480 16.70 28.45 45.56
CA ASP A 480 15.77 27.81 46.50
C ASP A 480 15.44 26.41 46.01
N GLY A 481 15.75 25.41 46.83
CA GLY A 481 15.57 23.98 46.57
C GLY A 481 14.11 23.51 46.52
N THR A 482 13.26 24.17 45.74
CA THR A 482 11.84 23.85 45.62
C THR A 482 11.48 23.49 44.18
N ILE A 483 11.04 22.24 43.98
CA ILE A 483 10.56 21.73 42.69
C ILE A 483 9.10 22.15 42.54
N HIS A 484 8.81 23.06 41.61
CA HIS A 484 7.46 23.28 41.08
C HIS A 484 7.40 22.96 39.58
N PRO A 485 6.36 22.25 39.10
CA PRO A 485 6.18 21.99 37.69
C PRO A 485 5.72 23.29 36.99
N LYS A 486 6.56 23.81 36.10
CA LYS A 486 6.20 24.97 35.27
C LYS A 486 5.45 24.49 34.05
N LEU A 487 4.17 24.85 33.98
CA LEU A 487 3.28 24.70 32.83
C LEU A 487 3.65 25.74 31.75
N GLY A 488 3.79 25.32 30.50
CA GLY A 488 4.00 26.13 29.29
C GLY A 488 5.32 25.79 28.57
N THR A 489 5.42 25.60 27.26
CA THR A 489 4.56 26.02 26.13
C THR A 489 4.83 25.17 24.88
N THR A 490 3.80 24.99 24.06
CA THR A 490 3.69 24.26 22.78
C THR A 490 4.45 24.85 21.59
N HIS A 491 5.38 25.80 21.80
CA HIS A 491 5.92 26.60 20.70
C HIS A 491 7.10 25.95 19.95
N GLN A 492 7.71 24.91 20.52
CA GLN A 492 8.92 24.28 19.96
C GLN A 492 8.59 23.15 18.97
N ASP A 493 7.47 22.44 19.17
CA ASP A 493 6.96 21.44 18.21
C ASP A 493 6.35 22.09 16.96
N GLU A 494 5.86 23.33 17.07
CA GLU A 494 5.26 24.08 15.96
C GLU A 494 6.32 24.63 15.00
N LEU A 495 7.49 25.05 15.51
CA LEU A 495 8.65 25.41 14.68
C LEU A 495 9.29 24.18 14.01
N LEU A 496 9.24 23.01 14.69
CA LEU A 496 9.76 21.74 14.18
C LEU A 496 8.93 21.21 12.99
N ASN A 497 7.61 21.32 13.05
CA ASN A 497 6.72 20.92 11.95
C ASN A 497 6.76 21.89 10.76
N ARG A 498 7.09 23.17 10.98
CA ARG A 498 7.18 24.17 9.91
C ARG A 498 8.44 24.04 9.04
N ALA A 499 9.55 23.56 9.63
CA ALA A 499 10.81 23.34 8.92
C ALA A 499 10.82 22.06 8.05
N ILE A 500 9.91 21.11 8.31
CA ILE A 500 9.87 19.80 7.63
C ILE A 500 9.03 19.84 6.34
N ASN A 501 8.15 20.84 6.16
CA ASN A 501 7.14 20.87 5.09
C ASN A 501 7.36 21.92 3.99
N GLN A 502 8.57 22.47 3.83
CA GLN A 502 8.89 23.33 2.67
C GLN A 502 9.84 22.62 1.69
N PRO A 503 9.46 22.46 0.40
CA PRO A 503 10.41 22.05 -0.62
C PRO A 503 11.23 23.27 -1.04
N ILE A 504 12.48 23.37 -0.59
CA ILE A 504 13.45 24.30 -1.19
C ILE A 504 14.09 23.57 -2.37
N LEU A 505 13.59 23.81 -3.59
CA LEU A 505 14.30 23.43 -4.81
C LEU A 505 15.23 24.59 -5.21
N PRO A 506 16.53 24.34 -5.45
CA PRO A 506 17.45 25.37 -5.94
C PRO A 506 17.08 25.78 -7.38
N SER A 507 17.19 27.08 -7.68
CA SER A 507 16.89 27.68 -9.00
C SER A 507 17.63 27.05 -10.18
N SER A 508 18.73 26.34 -9.92
CA SER A 508 19.48 25.55 -10.92
C SER A 508 18.73 24.31 -11.44
N PHE A 509 17.68 23.87 -10.74
CA PHE A 509 16.88 22.70 -11.13
C PHE A 509 15.90 23.02 -12.28
N VAL A 510 15.42 24.26 -12.36
CA VAL A 510 14.49 24.71 -13.41
C VAL A 510 15.18 24.73 -14.78
N HIS A 511 16.42 25.20 -14.84
CA HIS A 511 17.20 25.26 -16.09
C HIS A 511 17.59 23.86 -16.60
N SER A 512 17.68 22.86 -15.71
CA SER A 512 17.99 21.48 -16.08
C SER A 512 16.79 20.73 -16.66
N ILE A 513 15.57 21.09 -16.24
CA ILE A 513 14.32 20.53 -16.79
C ILE A 513 14.05 21.10 -18.18
N GLU A 514 14.30 22.39 -18.40
CA GLU A 514 14.14 23.03 -19.70
C GLU A 514 15.05 22.40 -20.77
N ALA A 515 16.33 22.16 -20.43
CA ALA A 515 17.27 21.48 -21.32
C ALA A 515 16.86 20.01 -21.63
N LEU A 516 16.32 19.29 -20.64
CA LEU A 516 15.85 17.91 -20.80
C LEU A 516 14.58 17.83 -21.66
N VAL A 517 13.68 18.81 -21.53
CA VAL A 517 12.44 18.90 -22.32
C VAL A 517 12.74 19.26 -23.76
N MET A 518 13.68 20.17 -24.03
CA MET A 518 14.09 20.50 -25.40
C MET A 518 14.77 19.32 -26.11
N ALA A 519 15.60 18.54 -25.40
CA ALA A 519 16.20 17.32 -25.94
C ALA A 519 15.17 16.19 -26.24
N LEU A 520 14.07 16.13 -25.49
CA LEU A 520 12.96 15.20 -25.72
C LEU A 520 12.05 15.63 -26.88
N LEU A 521 11.92 16.93 -27.13
CA LEU A 521 11.12 17.46 -28.25
C LEU A 521 11.78 17.22 -29.62
N GLU A 522 13.10 17.07 -29.68
CA GLU A 522 13.83 16.83 -30.94
C GLU A 522 13.89 15.36 -31.38
N THR A 523 13.48 14.39 -30.53
CA THR A 523 13.83 12.98 -30.73
C THR A 523 12.67 12.00 -30.93
N THR A 524 11.39 12.42 -30.91
CA THR A 524 10.26 11.48 -31.04
C THR A 524 9.08 11.96 -31.92
N PRO A 525 8.70 11.21 -32.98
CA PRO A 525 7.50 11.48 -33.76
C PRO A 525 6.32 10.67 -33.20
N CYS A 526 5.68 11.15 -32.13
CA CYS A 526 4.43 10.53 -31.67
C CYS A 526 3.52 11.55 -30.99
N GLN A 527 2.47 11.97 -31.71
CA GLN A 527 1.62 13.12 -31.38
C GLN A 527 0.60 12.87 -30.26
N VAL A 528 0.42 11.62 -29.80
CA VAL A 528 -0.68 11.24 -28.90
C VAL A 528 -0.33 11.38 -27.40
N GLY A 529 0.94 11.66 -27.05
CA GLY A 529 1.37 11.89 -25.66
C GLY A 529 1.51 13.37 -25.24
N MET A 530 1.48 14.29 -26.21
CA MET A 530 1.91 15.69 -26.01
C MET A 530 0.87 16.56 -25.33
N ASP A 531 -0.42 16.30 -25.53
CA ASP A 531 -1.49 17.13 -24.93
C ASP A 531 -1.61 16.95 -23.41
N SER A 532 -1.26 15.77 -22.89
CA SER A 532 -1.28 15.51 -21.45
C SER A 532 -0.12 16.23 -20.74
N VAL A 533 1.08 16.22 -21.33
CA VAL A 533 2.26 16.94 -20.81
C VAL A 533 2.06 18.46 -20.92
N ARG A 534 1.49 18.94 -22.02
CA ARG A 534 1.15 20.36 -22.21
C ARG A 534 0.14 20.86 -21.16
N ASN A 535 -0.88 20.07 -20.85
CA ASN A 535 -1.88 20.43 -19.84
C ASN A 535 -1.29 20.42 -18.42
N ILE A 536 -0.38 19.50 -18.10
CA ILE A 536 0.33 19.48 -16.82
C ILE A 536 1.22 20.74 -16.68
N LEU A 537 1.94 21.12 -17.74
CA LEU A 537 2.81 22.31 -17.73
C LEU A 537 2.03 23.63 -17.69
N LEU A 538 0.90 23.74 -18.40
CA LEU A 538 0.02 24.91 -18.33
C LEU A 538 -0.64 25.07 -16.95
N THR A 539 -0.85 23.95 -16.24
CA THR A 539 -1.39 23.97 -14.87
C THR A 539 -0.32 24.40 -13.87
N ALA A 540 0.94 23.99 -14.05
CA ALA A 540 2.07 24.44 -13.24
C ALA A 540 2.39 25.93 -13.46
N ALA A 541 2.36 26.43 -14.70
CA ALA A 541 2.62 27.83 -15.02
C ALA A 541 1.53 28.80 -14.49
N LYS A 542 0.30 28.32 -14.27
CA LYS A 542 -0.78 29.10 -13.65
C LYS A 542 -0.69 29.17 -12.12
N ALA A 543 0.05 28.27 -11.48
CA ALA A 543 0.20 28.23 -10.03
C ALA A 543 1.24 29.24 -9.50
N ASP A 544 2.16 29.73 -10.36
CA ASP A 544 3.29 30.58 -9.96
C ASP A 544 3.19 32.06 -10.42
N SER A 545 2.01 32.55 -10.82
CA SER A 545 1.85 33.98 -11.15
C SER A 545 1.57 34.82 -9.91
N PRO A 546 2.41 35.80 -9.54
CA PRO A 546 2.12 36.71 -8.45
C PRO A 546 1.11 37.77 -8.90
N ILE A 547 0.01 37.89 -8.14
CA ILE A 547 -0.98 38.95 -8.29
C ILE A 547 -0.32 40.28 -7.91
N THR A 548 0.16 41.04 -8.90
CA THR A 548 0.44 42.47 -8.74
C THR A 548 -0.85 43.26 -8.93
N GLY A 549 -1.44 43.70 -7.82
CA GLY A 549 -2.45 44.75 -7.83
C GLY A 549 -1.79 46.10 -8.12
N ARG A 550 -2.30 46.83 -9.12
CA ARG A 550 -2.12 48.27 -9.27
C ARG A 550 -3.48 48.92 -9.48
N ASN A 551 -3.72 49.93 -8.64
CA ASN A 551 -4.82 50.89 -8.73
C ASN A 551 -4.99 51.44 -10.15
N ILE A 552 -6.23 51.49 -10.64
CA ILE A 552 -7.06 52.68 -10.93
C ILE A 552 -8.52 52.23 -10.92
#